data_AF-A0A1E7JFM9-F1
#
_entry.id   AF-A0A1E7JFM9-F1
#
_cell.length_a   1.000
_cell.length_b   1.000
_cell.length_c   1.000
_cell.angle_alpha   90.00
_cell.angle_beta   90.00
_cell.angle_gamma   90.00
#
_symmetry.space_group_name_H-M   'P 1'
#
loop_
_entity.id
_entity.type
_entity.pdbx_description
1 polymer ?
#
loop_
_entity_poly.entity_id
_entity_poly.type
_entity_poly.pdbx_seq_one_letter_code
_entity_poly.pdbx_strand_id
1 'polypeptide(L)'
;MIAGAGALATVVVAGIVAVAVVNEGGGGGNASDKPSETLPTPEDLPSSTAGQPDPTFKDEPPPPPPPRDFVSDAKRDKAPLTVGTLFTSKNVTINGRPYKRAATDTSKGCTDAAHAGLGPVLSKNDCESLFRATYTRSGLAVTVGIAVFDDAATATKVKKQYKPNLVALKGGGVPDFCRTVTCRTTANSYGRYAYFTIAGRTNGKPSTASDSKAEQAGRDGSTYAYARILKRGKEQAAKAVGASPG
;
A
#
# COMPACT_ATOMS: atom_id res chain seq x y z
N MET A 1 -33.19 -13.88 -33.53
CA MET A 1 -33.70 -12.49 -33.43
C MET A 1 -34.20 -12.33 -32.00
N ILE A 2 -33.59 -11.53 -31.13
CA ILE A 2 -33.47 -10.07 -31.15
C ILE A 2 -32.09 -9.69 -30.57
N ALA A 3 -31.39 -8.79 -31.26
CA ALA A 3 -30.17 -8.14 -30.78
C ALA A 3 -30.56 -7.01 -29.80
N GLY A 4 -29.81 -6.85 -28.71
CA GLY A 4 -29.94 -5.73 -27.78
C GLY A 4 -28.56 -5.22 -27.38
N ALA A 5 -28.06 -4.24 -28.13
CA ALA A 5 -26.80 -3.57 -27.89
C ALA A 5 -26.92 -2.61 -26.68
N GLY A 6 -26.14 -2.85 -25.63
CA GLY A 6 -26.02 -1.96 -24.48
C GLY A 6 -24.92 -0.92 -24.71
N ALA A 7 -25.32 0.34 -24.90
CA ALA A 7 -24.42 1.47 -25.08
C ALA A 7 -23.72 1.84 -23.75
N LEU A 8 -22.39 2.00 -23.80
CA LEU A 8 -21.57 2.52 -22.70
C LEU A 8 -21.57 4.05 -22.77
N ALA A 9 -22.09 4.71 -21.74
CA ALA A 9 -22.01 6.17 -21.60
C ALA A 9 -20.62 6.57 -21.09
N THR A 10 -19.76 7.05 -21.99
CA THR A 10 -18.48 7.70 -21.67
C THR A 10 -18.74 9.16 -21.32
N VAL A 11 -18.53 9.54 -20.06
CA VAL A 11 -18.50 10.94 -19.65
C VAL A 11 -17.08 11.47 -19.89
N VAL A 12 -16.92 12.27 -20.95
CA VAL A 12 -15.70 13.03 -21.23
C VAL A 12 -15.85 14.39 -20.54
N VAL A 13 -15.03 14.65 -19.52
CA VAL A 13 -14.93 15.98 -18.93
C VAL A 13 -13.84 16.74 -19.69
N ALA A 14 -14.25 17.58 -20.64
CA ALA A 14 -13.38 18.54 -21.29
C ALA A 14 -13.36 19.84 -20.46
N GLY A 15 -12.28 20.07 -19.72
CA GLY A 15 -12.03 21.35 -19.07
C GLY A 15 -11.57 22.37 -20.11
N ILE A 16 -12.33 23.46 -20.28
CA ILE A 16 -11.94 24.59 -21.12
C ILE A 16 -11.02 25.49 -20.29
N VAL A 17 -9.79 25.72 -20.75
CA VAL A 17 -8.90 26.75 -20.21
C VAL A 17 -9.09 28.00 -21.07
N ALA A 18 -9.65 29.07 -20.50
CA ALA A 18 -9.71 30.37 -21.16
C ALA A 18 -8.36 31.08 -20.97
N VAL A 19 -7.58 31.17 -22.03
CA VAL A 19 -6.42 32.07 -22.09
C VAL A 19 -6.91 33.37 -22.71
N ALA A 20 -6.96 34.44 -21.91
CA ALA A 20 -7.21 35.78 -22.43
C ALA A 20 -5.94 36.28 -23.13
N VAL A 21 -5.93 36.23 -24.47
CA VAL A 21 -4.93 36.90 -25.30
C VAL A 21 -5.48 38.30 -25.59
N VAL A 22 -4.88 39.32 -25.00
CA VAL A 22 -5.10 40.71 -25.42
C VAL A 22 -4.47 40.87 -26.80
N ASN A 23 -5.32 41.00 -27.81
CA ASN A 23 -4.94 41.31 -29.18
C ASN A 23 -5.41 42.74 -29.48
N GLU A 24 -4.56 43.74 -29.19
CA GLU A 24 -4.76 45.10 -29.69
C GLU A 24 -4.39 45.12 -31.17
N GLY A 25 -5.40 45.06 -32.02
CA GLY A 25 -5.25 45.16 -33.47
C GLY A 25 -6.46 45.84 -34.08
N GLY A 26 -6.35 47.15 -34.33
CA GLY A 26 -7.34 47.87 -35.13
C GLY A 26 -7.02 49.36 -35.31
N GLY A 27 -6.45 49.72 -36.47
CA GLY A 27 -6.47 51.10 -36.98
C GLY A 27 -5.20 51.49 -37.71
N GLY A 28 -5.24 51.48 -39.05
CA GLY A 28 -4.07 51.66 -39.91
C GLY A 28 -3.49 53.09 -39.94
N GLY A 29 -2.21 53.17 -40.30
CA GLY A 29 -1.51 54.42 -40.61
C GLY A 29 0.01 54.26 -40.59
N ASN A 30 0.61 54.17 -41.80
CA ASN A 30 2.02 54.40 -42.15
C ASN A 30 3.12 53.82 -41.22
N ALA A 31 3.68 52.68 -41.64
CA ALA A 31 4.95 52.18 -41.13
C ALA A 31 6.07 53.20 -41.41
N SER A 32 6.62 53.77 -40.34
CA SER A 32 7.93 54.43 -40.37
C SER A 32 8.92 53.44 -39.78
N ASP A 33 9.85 52.94 -40.60
CA ASP A 33 11.04 52.22 -40.12
C ASP A 33 11.89 53.19 -39.27
N LYS A 34 11.65 53.19 -37.96
CA LYS A 34 12.54 53.75 -36.96
C LYS A 34 12.95 52.63 -36.01
N PRO A 35 14.25 52.46 -35.70
CA PRO A 35 14.66 51.64 -34.57
C PRO A 35 13.97 52.18 -33.33
N SER A 36 13.41 51.30 -32.50
CA SER A 36 12.91 51.67 -31.17
C SER A 36 14.09 52.08 -30.30
N GLU A 37 14.50 53.35 -30.38
CA GLU A 37 15.53 54.02 -29.57
C GLU A 37 15.05 54.30 -28.14
N THR A 38 14.21 53.44 -27.56
CA THR A 38 13.72 53.63 -26.19
C THR A 38 13.27 52.30 -25.59
N LEU A 39 14.24 51.44 -25.32
CA LEU A 39 14.09 50.49 -24.22
C LEU A 39 14.29 51.28 -22.92
N PRO A 40 13.39 51.19 -21.94
CA PRO A 40 13.57 51.84 -20.65
C PRO A 40 14.92 51.42 -20.07
N THR A 41 15.76 52.40 -19.69
CA THR A 41 17.01 52.09 -19.00
C THR A 41 16.67 51.59 -17.58
N PRO A 42 17.58 50.89 -16.89
CA PRO A 42 17.32 50.35 -15.56
C PRO A 42 16.80 51.37 -14.53
N GLU A 43 16.94 52.67 -14.79
CA GLU A 43 16.38 53.77 -14.00
C GLU A 43 14.86 54.00 -14.17
N ASP A 44 14.25 53.49 -15.25
CA ASP A 44 12.80 53.58 -15.53
C ASP A 44 11.98 52.42 -14.91
N LEU A 45 12.65 51.43 -14.33
CA LEU A 45 12.00 50.43 -13.49
C LEU A 45 11.69 51.09 -12.14
N PRO A 46 10.46 50.98 -11.60
CA PRO A 46 10.20 51.45 -10.25
C PRO A 46 11.19 50.75 -9.32
N SER A 47 12.07 51.55 -8.69
CA SER A 47 13.00 51.08 -7.67
C SER A 47 12.22 50.18 -6.73
N SER A 48 12.68 48.93 -6.59
CA SER A 48 12.13 47.92 -5.68
C SER A 48 11.58 48.62 -4.44
N THR A 49 10.28 48.50 -4.19
CA THR A 49 9.60 49.15 -3.05
C THR A 49 10.39 48.90 -1.78
N ALA A 50 11.24 49.85 -1.39
CA ALA A 50 12.03 49.78 -0.18
C ALA A 50 11.05 49.82 1.00
N GLY A 51 10.81 48.65 1.60
CA GLY A 51 9.83 48.48 2.68
C GLY A 51 8.71 47.49 2.41
N GLN A 52 8.62 46.87 1.22
CA GLN A 52 7.75 45.71 1.04
C GLN A 52 8.49 44.46 1.59
N PRO A 53 7.89 43.70 2.51
CA PRO A 53 8.50 42.43 2.95
C PRO A 53 8.75 41.55 1.74
N ASP A 54 9.93 40.92 1.68
CA ASP A 54 10.21 39.91 0.66
C ASP A 54 9.07 38.87 0.65
N PRO A 55 8.63 38.40 -0.54
CA PRO A 55 7.67 37.31 -0.60
C PRO A 55 8.25 36.11 0.14
N THR A 56 7.64 35.77 1.27
CA THR A 56 8.02 34.58 2.04
C THR A 56 7.40 33.37 1.38
N PHE A 57 8.20 32.64 0.60
CA PHE A 57 7.87 31.27 0.26
C PHE A 57 8.04 30.44 1.53
N LYS A 58 6.99 29.74 1.94
CA LYS A 58 7.15 28.70 2.96
C LYS A 58 8.07 27.64 2.35
N ASP A 59 9.25 27.42 2.94
CA ASP A 59 10.11 26.28 2.64
C ASP A 59 9.42 25.00 3.13
N GLU A 60 8.39 24.57 2.40
CA GLU A 60 7.70 23.32 2.66
C GLU A 60 8.37 22.19 1.85
N PRO A 61 8.71 21.05 2.48
CA PRO A 61 9.30 19.92 1.77
C PRO A 61 8.42 19.46 0.60
N PRO A 62 9.00 18.95 -0.49
CA PRO A 62 8.21 18.42 -1.59
C PRO A 62 7.33 17.26 -1.12
N PRO A 63 6.13 17.07 -1.72
CA PRO A 63 5.26 15.97 -1.34
C PRO A 63 5.99 14.62 -1.54
N PRO A 64 5.82 13.66 -0.60
CA PRO A 64 6.50 12.39 -0.70
C PRO A 64 6.00 11.61 -1.93
N PRO A 65 6.86 10.83 -2.61
CA PRO A 65 6.43 9.98 -3.73
C PRO A 65 5.45 8.88 -3.27
N PRO A 66 4.76 8.20 -4.21
CA PRO A 66 3.78 7.18 -3.86
C PRO A 66 4.38 6.07 -2.96
N PRO A 67 3.76 5.77 -1.79
CA PRO A 67 4.27 4.75 -0.85
C PRO A 67 4.53 3.38 -1.48
N ARG A 68 3.72 3.00 -2.47
CA ARG A 68 3.82 1.70 -3.15
C ARG A 68 5.17 1.54 -3.86
N ASP A 69 5.77 2.62 -4.35
CA ASP A 69 7.02 2.58 -5.10
C ASP A 69 8.19 2.10 -4.22
N PHE A 70 8.16 2.43 -2.92
CA PHE A 70 9.18 2.02 -1.96
C PHE A 70 9.03 0.59 -1.46
N VAL A 71 7.96 -0.11 -1.83
CA VAL A 71 7.73 -1.50 -1.43
C VAL A 71 7.47 -2.42 -2.62
N SER A 72 7.64 -1.95 -3.85
CA SER A 72 7.31 -2.71 -5.06
C SER A 72 8.43 -3.61 -5.56
N ASP A 73 9.68 -3.39 -5.16
CA ASP A 73 10.82 -4.25 -5.49
C ASP A 73 11.93 -4.19 -4.43
N ALA A 74 12.80 -5.19 -4.46
CA ALA A 74 13.92 -5.34 -3.54
C ALA A 74 14.98 -4.23 -3.60
N LYS A 75 15.08 -3.52 -4.73
CA LYS A 75 16.06 -2.44 -4.90
C LYS A 75 15.60 -1.17 -4.20
N ARG A 76 14.30 -0.91 -4.13
CA ARG A 76 13.73 0.26 -3.44
C ARG A 76 13.34 -0.01 -2.00
N ASP A 77 12.97 -1.25 -1.68
CA ASP A 77 12.54 -1.61 -0.34
C ASP A 77 13.71 -1.91 0.60
N LYS A 78 14.31 -0.85 1.15
CA LYS A 78 15.59 -0.91 1.90
C LYS A 78 15.46 -0.86 3.41
N ALA A 79 14.28 -0.55 3.96
CA ALA A 79 14.10 -0.54 5.40
C ALA A 79 14.38 -1.93 6.02
N PRO A 80 14.81 -2.03 7.29
CA PRO A 80 14.96 -3.33 7.95
C PRO A 80 13.64 -4.12 7.95
N LEU A 81 13.69 -5.40 7.55
CA LEU A 81 12.51 -6.25 7.43
C LEU A 81 12.60 -7.43 8.42
N THR A 82 11.83 -7.35 9.49
CA THR A 82 11.81 -8.37 10.56
C THR A 82 10.39 -8.52 11.11
N VAL A 83 10.12 -9.55 11.91
CA VAL A 83 8.86 -9.64 12.67
C VAL A 83 8.65 -8.43 13.57
N GLY A 84 9.71 -7.82 14.11
CA GLY A 84 9.63 -6.65 14.96
C GLY A 84 9.17 -5.41 14.20
N THR A 85 9.57 -5.26 12.92
CA THR A 85 9.16 -4.12 12.09
C THR A 85 7.78 -4.31 11.47
N LEU A 86 7.42 -5.55 11.07
CA LEU A 86 6.11 -5.86 10.53
C LEU A 86 5.02 -5.94 11.60
N PHE A 87 5.32 -6.55 12.75
CA PHE A 87 4.38 -6.80 13.83
C PHE A 87 4.87 -6.07 15.09
N THR A 88 4.72 -4.74 15.13
CA THR A 88 5.28 -3.92 16.22
C THR A 88 4.52 -4.09 17.53
N SER A 89 3.19 -3.96 17.50
CA SER A 89 2.38 -3.87 18.71
C SER A 89 1.85 -5.23 19.18
N LYS A 90 1.93 -5.50 20.49
CA LYS A 90 1.34 -6.70 21.10
C LYS A 90 -0.19 -6.64 21.13
N ASN A 91 -0.77 -5.46 21.28
CA ASN A 91 -2.21 -5.25 21.18
C ASN A 91 -2.49 -4.38 19.96
N VAL A 92 -3.46 -4.77 19.15
CA VAL A 92 -3.88 -4.02 17.95
C VAL A 92 -5.39 -3.94 17.91
N THR A 93 -5.92 -2.82 17.43
CA THR A 93 -7.34 -2.67 17.15
C THR A 93 -7.51 -2.59 15.65
N ILE A 94 -8.24 -3.53 15.07
CA ILE A 94 -8.49 -3.60 13.63
C ILE A 94 -9.99 -3.41 13.43
N ASN A 95 -10.40 -2.36 12.72
CA ASN A 95 -11.82 -2.03 12.49
C ASN A 95 -12.65 -2.02 13.80
N GLY A 96 -12.10 -1.41 14.87
CA GLY A 96 -12.74 -1.36 16.19
C GLY A 96 -12.70 -2.67 16.99
N ARG A 97 -12.04 -3.72 16.50
CA ARG A 97 -11.96 -5.03 17.17
C ARG A 97 -10.58 -5.23 17.79
N PRO A 98 -10.48 -5.41 19.11
CA PRO A 98 -9.19 -5.61 19.78
C PRO A 98 -8.69 -7.04 19.57
N TYR A 99 -7.41 -7.15 19.26
CA TYR A 99 -6.67 -8.39 19.09
C TYR A 99 -5.38 -8.35 19.89
N LYS A 100 -5.04 -9.47 20.54
CA LYS A 100 -3.77 -9.65 21.25
C LYS A 100 -2.86 -10.58 20.47
N ARG A 101 -1.64 -10.14 20.17
CA ARG A 101 -0.61 -10.98 19.55
C ARG A 101 -0.14 -12.03 20.54
N ALA A 102 -0.17 -13.28 20.11
CA ALA A 102 0.24 -14.43 20.89
C ALA A 102 1.64 -14.94 20.51
N ALA A 103 1.96 -14.94 19.21
CA ALA A 103 3.24 -15.43 18.70
C ALA A 103 3.66 -14.70 17.42
N THR A 104 4.96 -14.70 17.15
CA THR A 104 5.58 -14.23 15.91
C THR A 104 6.70 -15.17 15.51
N ASP A 105 6.91 -15.35 14.22
CA ASP A 105 7.96 -16.23 13.70
C ASP A 105 8.36 -15.84 12.27
N THR A 106 9.57 -16.24 11.85
CA THR A 106 10.07 -16.06 10.48
C THR A 106 10.55 -17.38 9.91
N SER A 107 10.08 -17.74 8.72
CA SER A 107 10.59 -18.87 7.94
C SER A 107 11.35 -18.35 6.74
N LYS A 108 12.66 -18.66 6.65
CA LYS A 108 13.46 -18.42 5.44
C LYS A 108 13.06 -19.43 4.37
N GLY A 109 12.94 -19.01 3.12
CA GLY A 109 12.47 -19.89 2.02
C GLY A 109 10.98 -20.27 2.08
N CYS A 110 10.26 -19.84 3.12
CA CYS A 110 8.81 -19.91 3.28
C CYS A 110 8.16 -21.31 3.39
N THR A 111 8.84 -22.39 3.01
CA THR A 111 8.26 -23.74 2.91
C THR A 111 7.83 -24.31 4.25
N ASP A 112 8.58 -24.06 5.34
CA ASP A 112 8.21 -24.59 6.67
C ASP A 112 6.98 -23.89 7.27
N ALA A 113 6.59 -22.75 6.69
CA ALA A 113 5.46 -21.95 7.11
C ALA A 113 4.24 -22.09 6.18
N ALA A 114 4.31 -22.96 5.17
CA ALA A 114 3.23 -23.21 4.22
C ALA A 114 3.24 -24.69 3.76
N HIS A 115 2.11 -25.38 3.93
CA HIS A 115 1.99 -26.79 3.53
C HIS A 115 1.26 -26.96 2.21
N ALA A 116 1.26 -28.20 1.71
CA ALA A 116 0.39 -28.72 0.65
C ALA A 116 0.17 -27.72 -0.50
N GLY A 117 -1.01 -27.10 -0.63
CA GLY A 117 -1.31 -26.21 -1.75
C GLY A 117 -0.45 -24.94 -1.83
N LEU A 118 -0.10 -24.32 -0.69
CA LEU A 118 0.58 -23.04 -0.65
C LEU A 118 2.10 -23.17 -0.79
N GLY A 119 2.71 -24.19 -0.16
CA GLY A 119 4.16 -24.40 -0.17
C GLY A 119 4.79 -24.41 -1.57
N PRO A 120 4.29 -25.23 -2.52
CA PRO A 120 4.76 -25.27 -3.91
C PRO A 120 4.55 -23.96 -4.65
N VAL A 121 3.49 -23.20 -4.36
CA VAL A 121 3.26 -21.89 -4.98
C VAL A 121 4.31 -20.89 -4.50
N LEU A 122 4.66 -20.89 -3.21
CA LEU A 122 5.70 -20.01 -2.66
C LEU A 122 7.08 -20.40 -3.19
N SER A 123 7.42 -21.69 -3.17
CA SER A 123 8.70 -22.19 -3.68
C SER A 123 8.89 -21.93 -5.17
N LYS A 124 7.86 -22.17 -6.00
CA LYS A 124 7.92 -21.93 -7.46
C LYS A 124 8.14 -20.46 -7.85
N ASN A 125 7.81 -19.53 -6.96
CA ASN A 125 7.93 -18.10 -7.21
C ASN A 125 9.01 -17.47 -6.32
N ASP A 126 10.00 -18.25 -5.86
CA ASP A 126 11.21 -17.76 -5.19
C ASP A 126 10.93 -16.94 -3.93
N CYS A 127 10.01 -17.42 -3.08
CA CYS A 127 9.71 -16.78 -1.81
C CYS A 127 10.96 -16.69 -0.91
N GLU A 128 11.39 -15.47 -0.60
CA GLU A 128 12.61 -15.22 0.18
C GLU A 128 12.40 -15.52 1.67
N SER A 129 11.28 -15.03 2.21
CA SER A 129 10.94 -15.13 3.62
C SER A 129 9.44 -15.00 3.86
N LEU A 130 8.93 -15.73 4.83
CA LEU A 130 7.55 -15.67 5.29
C LEU A 130 7.51 -15.31 6.77
N PHE A 131 7.04 -14.09 7.06
CA PHE A 131 6.84 -13.57 8.40
C PHE A 131 5.44 -13.89 8.88
N ARG A 132 5.31 -14.48 10.07
CA ARG A 132 4.01 -14.84 10.65
C ARG A 132 3.79 -14.16 11.99
N ALA A 133 2.53 -13.83 12.27
CA ALA A 133 2.07 -13.46 13.59
C ALA A 133 0.67 -14.01 13.85
N THR A 134 0.46 -14.57 15.03
CA THR A 134 -0.86 -15.01 15.48
C THR A 134 -1.45 -14.04 16.47
N TYR A 135 -2.72 -13.70 16.25
CA TYR A 135 -3.52 -12.83 17.10
C TYR A 135 -4.76 -13.56 17.59
N THR A 136 -5.20 -13.25 18.81
CA THR A 136 -6.39 -13.83 19.41
C THR A 136 -7.44 -12.79 19.77
N ARG A 137 -8.69 -13.24 19.74
CA ARG A 137 -9.86 -12.48 20.19
C ARG A 137 -11.01 -13.44 20.49
N SER A 138 -11.52 -13.42 21.73
CA SER A 138 -12.79 -14.07 22.10
C SER A 138 -12.95 -15.51 21.60
N GLY A 139 -11.94 -16.37 21.81
CA GLY A 139 -11.96 -17.77 21.36
C GLY A 139 -11.64 -17.99 19.87
N LEU A 140 -11.21 -16.96 19.16
CA LEU A 140 -10.68 -17.02 17.80
C LEU A 140 -9.17 -16.80 17.81
N ALA A 141 -8.50 -17.44 16.87
CA ALA A 141 -7.13 -17.15 16.50
C ALA A 141 -7.06 -16.87 14.99
N VAL A 142 -6.20 -15.92 14.61
CA VAL A 142 -5.84 -15.63 13.23
C VAL A 142 -4.33 -15.55 13.11
N THR A 143 -3.74 -16.37 12.24
CA THR A 143 -2.35 -16.22 11.83
C THR A 143 -2.32 -15.40 10.54
N VAL A 144 -1.56 -14.32 10.56
CA VAL A 144 -1.25 -13.47 9.41
C VAL A 144 0.14 -13.85 8.92
N GLY A 145 0.26 -14.20 7.64
CA GLY A 145 1.53 -14.45 6.96
C GLY A 145 1.81 -13.37 5.93
N ILE A 146 3.03 -12.84 5.91
CA ILE A 146 3.52 -11.88 4.90
C ILE A 146 4.75 -12.53 4.23
N ALA A 147 4.58 -12.94 2.98
CA ALA A 147 5.62 -13.50 2.12
C ALA A 147 6.28 -12.40 1.29
N VAL A 148 7.59 -12.50 1.12
CA VAL A 148 8.44 -11.54 0.40
C VAL A 148 8.95 -12.16 -0.88
N PHE A 149 8.92 -11.39 -1.96
CA PHE A 149 9.40 -11.74 -3.30
C PHE A 149 10.24 -10.60 -3.86
N ASP A 150 10.95 -10.80 -4.95
CA ASP A 150 11.78 -9.75 -5.54
C ASP A 150 10.97 -8.54 -6.02
N ASP A 151 9.76 -8.75 -6.53
CA ASP A 151 8.93 -7.71 -7.15
C ASP A 151 7.41 -7.89 -6.97
N ALA A 152 6.69 -6.82 -7.31
CA ALA A 152 5.24 -6.77 -7.21
C ALA A 152 4.49 -7.65 -8.23
N ALA A 153 5.10 -7.96 -9.37
CA ALA A 153 4.50 -8.83 -10.37
C ALA A 153 4.43 -10.27 -9.86
N THR A 154 5.51 -10.73 -9.24
CA THR A 154 5.66 -12.04 -8.60
C THR A 154 4.69 -12.19 -7.43
N ALA A 155 4.62 -11.21 -6.53
CA ALA A 155 3.64 -11.22 -5.44
C ALA A 155 2.18 -11.29 -5.94
N THR A 156 1.86 -10.55 -7.02
CA THR A 156 0.54 -10.58 -7.65
C THR A 156 0.25 -11.94 -8.30
N LYS A 157 1.25 -12.55 -8.94
CA LYS A 157 1.16 -13.89 -9.52
C LYS A 157 0.90 -14.95 -8.43
N VAL A 158 1.60 -14.87 -7.30
CA VAL A 158 1.38 -15.76 -6.14
C VAL A 158 -0.04 -15.64 -5.61
N LYS A 159 -0.59 -14.42 -5.48
CA LYS A 159 -2.00 -14.21 -5.12
C LYS A 159 -2.94 -14.92 -6.10
N LYS A 160 -2.71 -14.80 -7.41
CA LYS A 160 -3.55 -15.44 -8.44
C LYS A 160 -3.46 -16.97 -8.40
N GLN A 161 -2.29 -17.52 -8.06
CA GLN A 161 -2.04 -18.95 -7.95
C GLN A 161 -2.41 -19.53 -6.58
N TYR A 162 -2.94 -18.71 -5.68
CA TYR A 162 -3.16 -19.07 -4.29
C TYR A 162 -3.99 -20.34 -4.16
N LYS A 163 -3.45 -21.26 -3.37
CA LYS A 163 -4.16 -22.38 -2.77
C LYS A 163 -3.99 -22.25 -1.26
N PRO A 164 -5.03 -22.50 -0.43
CA PRO A 164 -4.91 -22.45 1.03
C PRO A 164 -3.81 -23.37 1.58
N ASN A 165 -3.58 -23.32 2.90
CA ASN A 165 -2.56 -24.04 3.71
C ASN A 165 -1.37 -23.18 4.20
N LEU A 166 -1.65 -21.96 4.65
CA LEU A 166 -0.72 -21.26 5.56
C LEU A 166 -0.66 -22.04 6.89
N VAL A 167 0.54 -22.31 7.41
CA VAL A 167 0.70 -23.00 8.70
C VAL A 167 0.39 -22.01 9.82
N ALA A 168 -0.66 -22.32 10.58
CA ALA A 168 -1.04 -21.59 11.79
C ALA A 168 0.11 -21.58 12.81
N LEU A 169 0.35 -20.43 13.44
CA LEU A 169 1.44 -20.27 14.39
C LEU A 169 0.91 -20.37 15.83
N LYS A 170 1.24 -21.46 16.52
CA LYS A 170 0.94 -21.66 17.95
C LYS A 170 1.86 -20.85 18.86
N GLY A 171 1.48 -20.67 20.12
CA GLY A 171 2.29 -19.98 21.14
C GLY A 171 1.51 -18.91 21.90
N GLY A 172 2.06 -18.40 23.00
CA GLY A 172 1.41 -17.36 23.81
C GLY A 172 0.02 -17.72 24.32
N GLY A 173 -0.22 -19.00 24.64
CA GLY A 173 -1.51 -19.53 25.07
C GLY A 173 -2.44 -19.97 23.93
N VAL A 174 -2.01 -19.84 22.67
CA VAL A 174 -2.74 -20.36 21.51
C VAL A 174 -2.30 -21.78 21.23
N PRO A 175 -3.22 -22.77 21.26
CA PRO A 175 -2.91 -24.13 20.87
C PRO A 175 -2.66 -24.19 19.36
N ASP A 176 -2.25 -25.36 18.89
CA ASP A 176 -2.34 -25.61 17.47
C ASP A 176 -3.80 -25.54 17.01
N PHE A 177 -4.06 -24.86 15.89
CA PHE A 177 -5.40 -24.68 15.35
C PHE A 177 -5.36 -24.82 13.83
N CYS A 178 -6.49 -25.15 13.21
CA CYS A 178 -6.61 -25.33 11.76
C CYS A 178 -5.71 -26.41 11.14
N ARG A 179 -5.34 -27.47 11.88
CA ARG A 179 -4.57 -28.60 11.32
C ARG A 179 -5.43 -29.62 10.59
N THR A 180 -6.51 -30.06 11.22
CA THR A 180 -7.35 -31.18 10.75
C THR A 180 -8.80 -30.75 10.50
N VAL A 181 -9.07 -29.45 10.61
CA VAL A 181 -10.40 -28.88 10.51
C VAL A 181 -10.42 -27.73 9.52
N THR A 182 -11.56 -27.50 8.89
CA THR A 182 -11.77 -26.37 7.98
C THR A 182 -11.60 -25.06 8.72
N CYS A 183 -10.83 -24.15 8.12
CA CYS A 183 -10.64 -22.80 8.60
C CYS A 183 -10.87 -21.76 7.50
N ARG A 184 -11.02 -20.50 7.90
CA ARG A 184 -11.25 -19.39 6.97
C ARG A 184 -9.90 -18.80 6.60
N THR A 185 -9.66 -18.64 5.31
CA THR A 185 -8.40 -18.13 4.80
C THR A 185 -8.61 -16.97 3.84
N THR A 186 -7.63 -16.09 3.76
CA THR A 186 -7.59 -15.01 2.76
C THR A 186 -6.23 -14.96 2.08
N ALA A 187 -6.17 -14.36 0.89
CA ALA A 187 -4.95 -14.10 0.15
C ALA A 187 -5.05 -12.79 -0.61
N ASN A 188 -4.02 -11.95 -0.52
CA ASN A 188 -3.94 -10.70 -1.26
C ASN A 188 -2.45 -10.29 -1.46
N SER A 189 -2.20 -9.19 -2.16
CA SER A 189 -0.85 -8.73 -2.46
C SER A 189 -0.77 -7.19 -2.53
N TYR A 190 0.35 -6.63 -2.12
CA TYR A 190 0.65 -5.20 -2.23
C TYR A 190 2.16 -4.97 -2.29
N GLY A 191 2.64 -4.23 -3.30
CA GLY A 191 4.07 -4.18 -3.59
C GLY A 191 4.62 -5.60 -3.85
N ARG A 192 5.87 -5.84 -3.42
CA ARG A 192 6.60 -7.12 -3.49
C ARG A 192 6.14 -8.17 -2.48
N TYR A 193 4.99 -7.94 -1.83
CA TYR A 193 4.48 -8.78 -0.75
C TYR A 193 3.19 -9.47 -1.16
N ALA A 194 3.12 -10.80 -0.98
CA ALA A 194 1.86 -11.52 -0.91
C ALA A 194 1.58 -11.84 0.56
N TYR A 195 0.33 -11.70 0.98
CA TYR A 195 -0.05 -11.93 2.37
C TYR A 195 -1.31 -12.76 2.48
N PHE A 196 -1.33 -13.59 3.50
CA PHE A 196 -2.31 -14.64 3.70
C PHE A 196 -2.81 -14.63 5.12
N THR A 197 -4.02 -15.13 5.33
CA THR A 197 -4.49 -15.44 6.68
C THR A 197 -5.04 -16.83 6.78
N ILE A 198 -4.94 -17.40 7.99
CA ILE A 198 -5.69 -18.57 8.41
C ILE A 198 -6.32 -18.26 9.77
N ALA A 199 -7.64 -18.36 9.84
CA ALA A 199 -8.43 -18.00 11.00
C ALA A 199 -9.38 -19.13 11.39
N GLY A 200 -9.47 -19.38 12.69
CA GLY A 200 -10.29 -20.46 13.24
C GLY A 200 -10.55 -20.29 14.72
N ARG A 201 -11.24 -21.28 15.29
CA ARG A 201 -11.55 -21.32 16.72
C ARG A 201 -10.42 -21.95 17.51
N THR A 202 -10.15 -21.43 18.70
CA THR A 202 -9.11 -21.95 19.60
C THR A 202 -9.55 -23.20 20.37
N ASN A 203 -10.82 -23.60 20.25
CA ASN A 203 -11.38 -24.78 20.92
C ASN A 203 -11.38 -26.05 20.04
N GLY A 204 -10.64 -26.03 18.91
CA GLY A 204 -10.52 -27.17 18.01
C GLY A 204 -11.74 -27.43 17.10
N LYS A 205 -12.83 -26.67 17.24
CA LYS A 205 -14.00 -26.82 16.36
C LYS A 205 -13.72 -26.25 14.96
N PRO A 206 -14.28 -26.85 13.89
CA PRO A 206 -14.14 -26.31 12.54
C PRO A 206 -14.80 -24.93 12.41
N SER A 207 -14.17 -24.06 11.63
CA SER A 207 -14.75 -22.79 11.17
C SER A 207 -15.30 -22.99 9.77
N THR A 208 -16.53 -23.51 9.71
CA THR A 208 -17.27 -23.78 8.47
C THR A 208 -17.58 -22.49 7.71
N ALA A 209 -18.16 -22.63 6.51
CA ALA A 209 -18.53 -21.48 5.68
C ALA A 209 -19.50 -20.49 6.37
N SER A 210 -20.30 -20.94 7.34
CA SER A 210 -21.23 -20.10 8.10
C SER A 210 -20.58 -19.41 9.31
N ASP A 211 -19.30 -19.69 9.63
CA ASP A 211 -18.60 -19.07 10.75
C ASP A 211 -18.12 -17.66 10.40
N SER A 212 -19.06 -16.72 10.34
CA SER A 212 -18.82 -15.31 10.00
C SER A 212 -17.82 -14.63 10.92
N LYS A 213 -17.70 -15.08 12.18
CA LYS A 213 -16.74 -14.54 13.15
C LYS A 213 -15.31 -14.92 12.79
N ALA A 214 -15.07 -16.19 12.41
CA ALA A 214 -13.77 -16.63 11.94
C ALA A 214 -13.41 -16.00 10.60
N GLU A 215 -14.39 -15.85 9.70
CA GLU A 215 -14.17 -15.14 8.44
C GLU A 215 -13.77 -13.67 8.67
N GLN A 216 -14.49 -12.97 9.55
CA GLN A 216 -14.15 -11.60 9.92
C GLN A 216 -12.74 -11.50 10.48
N ALA A 217 -12.33 -12.44 11.34
CA ALA A 217 -10.97 -12.46 11.89
C ALA A 217 -9.91 -12.60 10.79
N GLY A 218 -10.14 -13.45 9.78
CA GLY A 218 -9.27 -13.56 8.60
C GLY A 218 -9.20 -12.27 7.78
N ARG A 219 -10.35 -11.60 7.58
CA ARG A 219 -10.40 -10.31 6.87
C ARG A 219 -9.68 -9.21 7.65
N ASP A 220 -9.85 -9.14 8.97
CA ASP A 220 -9.14 -8.21 9.84
C ASP A 220 -7.62 -8.44 9.77
N GLY A 221 -7.17 -9.70 9.81
CA GLY A 221 -5.75 -10.03 9.64
C GLY A 221 -5.18 -9.58 8.29
N SER A 222 -5.97 -9.70 7.22
CA SER A 222 -5.60 -9.23 5.87
C SER A 222 -5.51 -7.69 5.81
N THR A 223 -6.47 -6.98 6.41
CA THR A 223 -6.44 -5.52 6.53
C THR A 223 -5.23 -5.05 7.32
N TYR A 224 -4.90 -5.77 8.39
CA TYR A 224 -3.71 -5.49 9.19
C TYR A 224 -2.43 -5.65 8.37
N ALA A 225 -2.24 -6.77 7.66
CA ALA A 225 -1.09 -6.98 6.79
C ALA A 225 -0.93 -5.84 5.77
N TYR A 226 -2.01 -5.47 5.07
CA TYR A 226 -2.02 -4.35 4.14
C TYR A 226 -1.57 -3.04 4.81
N ALA A 227 -2.15 -2.70 5.97
CA ALA A 227 -1.80 -1.49 6.70
C ALA A 227 -0.32 -1.46 7.13
N ARG A 228 0.25 -2.61 7.50
CA ARG A 228 1.67 -2.72 7.86
C ARG A 228 2.59 -2.48 6.67
N ILE A 229 2.29 -3.07 5.52
CA ILE A 229 3.10 -2.90 4.30
C ILE A 229 2.94 -1.47 3.75
N LEU A 230 1.72 -0.90 3.77
CA LEU A 230 1.48 0.48 3.38
C LEU A 230 2.23 1.46 4.29
N LYS A 231 2.21 1.25 5.61
CA LYS A 231 2.95 2.08 6.57
C LYS A 231 4.44 2.07 6.27
N ARG A 232 5.02 0.89 6.01
CA ARG A 232 6.41 0.75 5.60
C ARG A 232 6.74 1.57 4.34
N GLY A 233 5.86 1.53 3.33
CA GLY A 233 6.01 2.35 2.12
C GLY A 233 5.96 3.85 2.43
N LYS A 234 5.04 4.29 3.30
CA LYS A 234 4.92 5.69 3.71
C LYS A 234 6.16 6.18 4.46
N GLU A 235 6.70 5.37 5.37
CA GLU A 235 7.90 5.71 6.12
C GLU A 235 9.13 5.86 5.22
N GLN A 236 9.28 5.00 4.21
CA GLN A 236 10.38 5.13 3.25
C GLN A 236 10.18 6.33 2.31
N ALA A 237 8.94 6.58 1.88
CA ALA A 237 8.61 7.75 1.05
C ALA A 237 8.87 9.07 1.78
N ALA A 238 8.48 9.17 3.05
CA ALA A 238 8.72 10.35 3.87
C ALA A 238 10.23 10.61 4.05
N LYS A 239 11.02 9.55 4.33
CA LYS A 239 12.48 9.64 4.44
C LYS A 239 13.16 10.12 3.16
N ALA A 240 12.63 9.78 1.99
CA ALA A 240 13.20 10.19 0.70
C ALA A 240 13.14 11.70 0.44
N VAL A 241 12.23 12.41 1.12
CA VAL A 241 12.06 13.88 1.01
C VAL A 241 12.38 14.62 2.32
N GLY A 242 12.98 13.94 3.30
CA GLY A 242 13.28 14.52 4.61
C GLY A 242 12.03 14.85 5.45
N ALA A 243 10.85 14.32 5.10
CA ALA A 243 9.61 14.52 5.85
C ALA A 243 9.49 13.54 7.02
N SER A 244 8.80 13.96 8.09
CA SER A 244 8.45 13.06 9.19
C SER A 244 7.26 12.17 8.78
N PRO A 245 7.30 10.84 9.00
CA PRO A 245 6.16 9.98 8.67
C PRO A 245 4.97 10.27 9.61
N GLY A 246 3.84 10.68 9.03
CA GLY A 246 2.55 10.82 9.71
C GLY A 246 1.85 9.50 10.02
#